data_AF-A0A7K2XTN5-F1
#
_entry.id   AF-A0A7K2XTN5-F1
#
_cell.length_a   1.000
_cell.length_b   1.000
_cell.length_c   1.000
_cell.angle_alpha   90.00
_cell.angle_beta   90.00
_cell.angle_gamma   90.00
#
_symmetry.space_group_name_H-M   'P 1'
#
loop_
_entity.id
_entity.type
_entity.pdbx_description
1 polymer ?
#
loop_
_entity_poly.entity_id
_entity_poly.type
_entity_poly.pdbx_seq_one_letter_code
_entity_poly.pdbx_strand_id
1 'polypeptide(L)'
;MTGAEPAAPVTADRAGGDLARRATADPLYRLVAYALEAAHGRPPAAVWSAPYAFHLGSPGLVAAAGWPTAAAAAPRTDGLVRLSSLGHPADSCDLPLTPSGPPPAAPAWAVRPYAVLRALARAGYGPGGTDLHVQGSLTGAAGLATAEPTDCAVALAVADVHAATGEPPDRERLARLLAAVLPDGDDGLRRAVLFARPGRALLLNARPGRRRRHVAFDPAASGARLVLVAVRGEAADRPREL
;
A
#
# COMPACT_ATOMS: atom_id res chain seq x y z
N MET A 1 45.77 15.14 -23.72
CA MET A 1 44.40 15.67 -23.80
C MET A 1 43.50 14.52 -24.23
N THR A 2 42.89 13.83 -23.28
CA THR A 2 41.97 12.73 -23.55
C THR A 2 40.68 13.08 -22.82
N GLY A 3 39.68 13.54 -23.58
CA GLY A 3 38.41 14.01 -23.04
C GLY A 3 37.60 12.83 -22.53
N ALA A 4 37.28 12.83 -21.24
CA ALA A 4 36.29 11.95 -20.67
C ALA A 4 34.90 12.52 -20.98
N GLU A 5 34.11 11.76 -21.73
CA GLU A 5 32.73 12.05 -22.07
C GLU A 5 31.86 11.95 -20.79
N PRO A 6 31.01 12.95 -20.47
CA PRO A 6 30.17 12.87 -19.28
C PRO A 6 29.08 11.82 -19.49
N ALA A 7 28.96 10.89 -18.54
CA ALA A 7 27.91 9.89 -18.52
C ALA A 7 26.53 10.57 -18.61
N ALA A 8 25.73 10.11 -19.58
CA ALA A 8 24.37 10.59 -19.82
C ALA A 8 23.50 10.43 -18.55
N PRO A 9 22.58 11.37 -18.27
CA PRO A 9 21.70 11.26 -17.12
C PRO A 9 20.82 10.02 -17.27
N VAL A 10 20.80 9.19 -16.21
CA VAL A 10 19.84 8.10 -16.03
C VAL A 10 18.44 8.70 -16.20
N THR A 11 17.81 8.39 -17.32
CA THR A 11 16.44 8.77 -17.64
C THR A 11 15.53 8.27 -16.52
N ALA A 12 14.82 9.18 -15.87
CA ALA A 12 13.85 8.89 -14.84
C ALA A 12 12.85 7.85 -15.36
N ASP A 13 12.88 6.67 -14.74
CA ASP A 13 11.97 5.57 -15.00
C ASP A 13 10.52 6.06 -14.85
N ARG A 14 9.68 5.73 -15.84
CA ARG A 14 8.31 6.25 -15.98
C ARG A 14 7.52 6.00 -14.69
N ALA A 15 7.22 7.08 -13.96
CA ALA A 15 6.51 7.07 -12.71
C ALA A 15 5.03 6.69 -12.90
N GLY A 16 4.74 5.39 -12.93
CA GLY A 16 3.38 4.86 -12.94
C GLY A 16 3.24 3.40 -13.39
N GLY A 17 4.26 2.81 -14.02
CA GLY A 17 4.17 1.43 -14.54
C GLY A 17 4.40 0.32 -13.51
N ASP A 18 3.86 -0.87 -13.84
CA ASP A 18 4.01 -2.17 -13.18
C ASP A 18 5.39 -2.35 -12.52
N LEU A 19 5.43 -2.27 -11.19
CA LEU A 19 6.67 -2.30 -10.40
C LEU A 19 7.44 -3.61 -10.59
N ALA A 20 6.77 -4.72 -10.85
CA ALA A 20 7.40 -6.03 -10.96
C ALA A 20 8.32 -6.15 -12.19
N ARG A 21 8.04 -5.36 -13.25
CA ARG A 21 8.80 -5.38 -14.51
C ARG A 21 10.08 -4.55 -14.47
N ARG A 22 10.30 -3.76 -13.42
CA ARG A 22 11.52 -2.94 -13.32
C ARG A 22 12.75 -3.85 -13.13
N ALA A 23 13.84 -3.52 -13.80
CA ALA A 23 15.08 -4.29 -13.70
C ALA A 23 15.59 -4.35 -12.24
N THR A 24 15.45 -3.24 -11.52
CA THR A 24 15.81 -3.06 -10.11
C THR A 24 14.64 -3.28 -9.16
N ALA A 25 13.58 -3.98 -9.59
CA ALA A 25 12.43 -4.26 -8.75
C ALA A 25 12.85 -5.03 -7.50
N ASP A 26 12.32 -4.62 -6.35
CA ASP A 26 12.42 -5.43 -5.12
C ASP A 26 11.88 -6.84 -5.40
N PRO A 27 12.57 -7.92 -4.97
CA PRO A 27 12.11 -9.29 -5.19
C PRO A 27 10.66 -9.54 -4.76
N LEU A 28 10.16 -8.82 -3.75
CA LEU A 28 8.77 -8.89 -3.30
C LEU A 28 7.78 -8.61 -4.44
N TYR A 29 8.08 -7.66 -5.32
CA TYR A 29 7.16 -7.26 -6.39
C TYR A 29 6.99 -8.37 -7.43
N ARG A 30 8.09 -9.05 -7.77
CA ARG A 30 8.06 -10.21 -8.67
C ARG A 30 7.36 -11.40 -8.02
N LEU A 31 7.61 -11.61 -6.73
CA LEU A 31 6.95 -12.67 -5.96
C LEU A 31 5.43 -12.46 -5.93
N VAL A 32 4.96 -11.24 -5.65
CA VAL A 32 3.53 -10.92 -5.58
C VAL A 32 2.86 -11.01 -6.95
N ALA A 33 3.55 -10.60 -8.01
CA ALA A 33 3.07 -10.80 -9.38
C ALA A 33 2.89 -12.29 -9.71
N TYR A 34 3.92 -13.09 -9.45
CA TYR A 34 3.89 -14.53 -9.67
C TYR A 34 2.82 -15.21 -8.81
N ALA A 35 2.70 -14.84 -7.54
CA ALA A 35 1.74 -15.44 -6.62
C ALA A 35 0.29 -15.15 -7.02
N LEU A 36 0.01 -13.94 -7.54
CA LEU A 36 -1.30 -13.64 -8.14
C LEU A 36 -1.61 -14.58 -9.31
N GLU A 37 -0.65 -14.73 -10.23
CA GLU A 37 -0.83 -15.59 -11.40
C GLU A 37 -0.99 -17.06 -11.01
N ALA A 38 -0.19 -17.54 -10.07
CA ALA A 38 -0.28 -18.90 -9.55
C ALA A 38 -1.62 -19.17 -8.83
N ALA A 39 -2.14 -18.21 -8.05
CA ALA A 39 -3.39 -18.37 -7.31
C ALA A 39 -4.64 -18.21 -8.18
N HIS A 40 -4.58 -17.35 -9.19
CA HIS A 40 -5.76 -16.90 -9.92
C HIS A 40 -5.76 -17.22 -11.42
N GLY A 41 -4.66 -17.74 -11.96
CA GLY A 41 -4.54 -18.21 -13.34
C GLY A 41 -4.43 -17.10 -14.38
N ARG A 42 -4.15 -15.86 -13.96
CA ARG A 42 -4.01 -14.69 -14.84
C ARG A 42 -2.88 -13.79 -14.37
N PRO A 43 -2.09 -13.19 -15.28
CA PRO A 43 -1.05 -12.25 -14.88
C PRO A 43 -1.67 -10.97 -14.30
N PRO A 44 -0.97 -10.28 -13.38
CA PRO A 44 -1.43 -8.99 -12.88
C PRO A 44 -1.41 -7.94 -13.99
N ALA A 45 -2.39 -7.05 -13.95
CA ALA A 45 -2.40 -5.83 -14.76
C ALA A 45 -1.60 -4.70 -14.08
N ALA A 46 -1.57 -4.68 -12.76
CA ALA A 46 -0.75 -3.73 -11.99
C ALA A 46 -0.15 -4.38 -10.74
N VAL A 47 1.05 -3.93 -10.36
CA VAL A 47 1.69 -4.22 -9.08
C VAL A 47 2.11 -2.91 -8.46
N TRP A 48 1.59 -2.64 -7.26
CA TRP A 48 1.89 -1.43 -6.49
C TRP A 48 2.46 -1.80 -5.13
N SER A 49 3.21 -0.85 -4.56
CA SER A 49 3.68 -0.95 -3.19
C SER A 49 3.37 0.31 -2.40
N ALA A 50 3.25 0.12 -1.10
CA ALA A 50 3.10 1.17 -0.13
C ALA A 50 4.07 0.91 1.04
N PRO A 51 4.79 1.93 1.53
CA PRO A 51 5.75 1.75 2.61
C PRO A 51 5.03 1.52 3.94
N TYR A 52 5.71 0.93 4.92
CA TYR A 52 5.27 1.02 6.32
C TYR A 52 5.38 2.48 6.81
N ALA A 53 4.64 2.83 7.86
CA ALA A 53 4.67 4.16 8.45
C ALA A 53 4.65 4.11 9.97
N PHE A 54 5.10 5.20 10.59
CA PHE A 54 5.14 5.36 12.04
C PHE A 54 5.02 6.83 12.44
N HIS A 55 4.51 7.06 13.65
CA HIS A 55 4.54 8.37 14.30
C HIS A 55 5.91 8.64 14.89
N LEU A 56 6.38 9.87 14.74
CA LEU A 56 7.53 10.36 15.49
C LEU A 56 7.05 10.81 16.87
N GLY A 57 7.93 10.74 17.89
CA GLY A 57 7.59 11.23 19.23
C GLY A 57 7.32 12.75 19.29
N SER A 58 7.65 13.48 18.23
CA SER A 58 7.28 14.88 18.06
C SER A 58 5.83 15.04 17.59
N PRO A 59 5.01 15.92 18.20
CA PRO A 59 3.59 16.04 17.89
C PRO A 59 3.29 16.28 16.41
N GLY A 60 2.38 15.48 15.86
CA GLY A 60 1.86 15.64 14.50
C GLY A 60 2.85 15.28 13.38
N LEU A 61 4.01 14.70 13.68
CA LEU A 61 4.95 14.24 12.67
C LEU A 61 4.85 12.73 12.45
N VAL A 62 4.69 12.36 11.18
CA VAL A 62 4.70 10.96 10.72
C VAL A 62 5.77 10.76 9.68
N ALA A 63 6.33 9.55 9.60
CA ALA A 63 7.32 9.19 8.59
C ALA A 63 7.00 7.81 8.00
N ALA A 64 7.55 7.55 6.82
CA ALA A 64 7.49 6.24 6.19
C ALA A 64 8.82 5.49 6.40
N ALA A 65 8.72 4.19 6.60
CA ALA A 65 9.84 3.27 6.63
C ALA A 65 9.90 2.50 5.29
N GLY A 66 11.10 2.36 4.72
CA GLY A 66 11.30 1.87 3.35
C GLY A 66 10.93 0.41 3.09
N TRP A 67 10.47 -0.33 4.10
CA TRP A 67 9.93 -1.68 3.90
C TRP A 67 8.62 -1.61 3.10
N PRO A 68 8.44 -2.45 2.07
CA PRO A 68 7.23 -2.43 1.26
C PRO A 68 6.14 -3.39 1.78
N THR A 69 4.89 -2.98 1.62
CA THR A 69 3.75 -3.87 1.40
C THR A 69 3.34 -3.76 -0.05
N ALA A 70 3.19 -4.90 -0.73
CA ALA A 70 2.88 -4.96 -2.15
C ALA A 70 1.51 -5.60 -2.40
N ALA A 71 0.83 -5.10 -3.43
CA ALA A 71 -0.41 -5.65 -3.94
C ALA A 71 -0.32 -5.79 -5.47
N ALA A 72 -0.67 -6.97 -5.97
CA ALA A 72 -0.89 -7.23 -7.38
C ALA A 72 -2.39 -7.31 -7.63
N ALA A 73 -2.86 -6.73 -8.74
CA ALA A 73 -4.26 -6.74 -9.12
C ALA A 73 -4.43 -7.12 -10.60
N ALA A 74 -5.47 -7.90 -10.90
CA ALA A 74 -5.94 -8.15 -12.25
C ALA A 74 -7.45 -7.86 -12.35
N PRO A 75 -7.93 -7.26 -13.45
CA PRO A 75 -9.34 -6.91 -13.60
C PRO A 75 -10.20 -8.16 -13.83
N ARG A 76 -11.46 -8.11 -13.38
CA ARG A 76 -12.50 -9.08 -13.73
C ARG A 76 -13.74 -8.38 -14.28
N THR A 77 -14.63 -9.17 -14.86
CA THR A 77 -15.91 -8.72 -15.42
C THR A 77 -17.10 -9.54 -14.93
N ASP A 78 -16.88 -10.53 -14.06
CA ASP A 78 -17.90 -11.47 -13.56
C ASP A 78 -18.46 -11.07 -12.19
N GLY A 79 -18.06 -9.92 -11.66
CA GLY A 79 -18.53 -9.42 -10.38
C GLY A 79 -17.93 -10.16 -9.18
N LEU A 80 -16.84 -10.91 -9.34
CA LEU A 80 -16.16 -11.57 -8.24
C LEU A 80 -14.93 -10.80 -7.77
N VAL A 81 -14.61 -10.91 -6.49
CA VAL A 81 -13.28 -10.56 -5.96
C VAL A 81 -12.63 -11.80 -5.39
N ARG A 82 -11.40 -12.08 -5.83
CA ARG A 82 -10.63 -13.23 -5.35
C ARG A 82 -9.41 -12.70 -4.64
N LEU A 83 -9.27 -13.06 -3.37
CA LEU A 83 -8.30 -12.52 -2.45
C LEU A 83 -7.34 -13.63 -2.04
N SER A 84 -6.05 -13.41 -2.23
CA SER A 84 -5.01 -14.31 -1.74
C SER A 84 -3.88 -13.55 -1.05
N SER A 85 -3.18 -14.22 -0.14
CA SER A 85 -2.02 -13.68 0.56
C SER A 85 -1.06 -14.78 0.97
N LEU A 86 0.24 -14.55 0.81
CA LEU A 86 1.27 -15.45 1.35
C LEU A 86 1.31 -15.45 2.89
N GLY A 87 0.81 -14.40 3.55
CA GLY A 87 0.64 -14.35 5.00
C GLY A 87 -0.52 -15.22 5.51
N HIS A 88 -1.46 -15.55 4.62
CA HIS A 88 -2.69 -16.31 4.94
C HIS A 88 -3.03 -17.32 3.83
N PRO A 89 -2.13 -18.26 3.48
CA PRO A 89 -2.26 -19.08 2.29
C PRO A 89 -3.46 -20.03 2.32
N ALA A 90 -3.85 -20.50 3.51
CA ALA A 90 -5.00 -21.38 3.71
C ALA A 90 -6.35 -20.64 3.68
N ASP A 91 -6.33 -19.32 3.79
CA ASP A 91 -7.53 -18.48 3.93
C ASP A 91 -7.77 -17.60 2.70
N SER A 92 -7.36 -18.07 1.52
CA SER A 92 -7.73 -17.41 0.25
C SER A 92 -9.24 -17.54 0.04
N CYS A 93 -9.88 -16.51 -0.52
CA CYS A 93 -11.33 -16.51 -0.69
C CYS A 93 -11.80 -15.87 -1.99
N ASP A 94 -12.92 -16.39 -2.49
CA ASP A 94 -13.63 -15.90 -3.67
C ASP A 94 -14.99 -15.38 -3.19
N LEU A 95 -15.25 -14.09 -3.34
CA LEU A 95 -16.44 -13.42 -2.82
C LEU A 95 -17.17 -12.68 -3.94
N PRO A 96 -18.51 -12.64 -3.93
CA PRO A 96 -19.25 -11.73 -4.81
C PRO A 96 -18.95 -10.28 -4.41
N LEU A 97 -18.65 -9.44 -5.39
CA LEU A 97 -18.49 -8.00 -5.18
C LEU A 97 -19.87 -7.38 -4.96
N THR A 98 -20.16 -6.98 -3.72
CA THR A 98 -21.41 -6.31 -3.36
C THR A 98 -21.16 -4.84 -2.99
N PRO A 99 -21.25 -3.86 -3.92
CA PRO A 99 -20.89 -2.46 -3.61
C PRO A 99 -21.72 -1.83 -2.49
N SER A 100 -22.96 -2.28 -2.30
CA SER A 100 -23.90 -1.83 -1.26
C SER A 100 -24.40 -3.01 -0.41
N GLY A 101 -25.06 -2.72 0.71
CA GLY A 101 -25.60 -3.74 1.63
C GLY A 101 -24.57 -4.35 2.59
N PRO A 102 -24.95 -5.41 3.32
CA PRO A 102 -24.04 -6.14 4.20
C PRO A 102 -22.96 -6.87 3.39
N PRO A 103 -21.69 -6.88 3.83
CA PRO A 103 -20.66 -7.67 3.18
C PRO A 103 -20.91 -9.18 3.42
N PRO A 104 -20.50 -10.07 2.48
CA PRO A 104 -20.43 -11.50 2.76
C PRO A 104 -19.42 -11.80 3.89
N ALA A 105 -19.54 -12.97 4.48
CA ALA A 105 -18.54 -13.49 5.40
C ALA A 105 -17.19 -13.63 4.66
N ALA A 106 -16.12 -13.18 5.31
CA ALA A 106 -14.76 -13.28 4.78
C ALA A 106 -13.80 -13.68 5.91
N PRO A 107 -12.66 -14.32 5.60
CA PRO A 107 -11.58 -14.50 6.56
C PRO A 107 -11.16 -13.16 7.19
N ALA A 108 -10.73 -13.18 8.45
CA ALA A 108 -10.46 -11.97 9.22
C ALA A 108 -9.48 -11.00 8.51
N TRP A 109 -8.43 -11.54 7.89
CA TRP A 109 -7.44 -10.74 7.15
C TRP A 109 -8.04 -10.05 5.91
N ALA A 110 -9.04 -10.66 5.28
CA ALA A 110 -9.65 -10.22 4.04
C ALA A 110 -10.74 -9.17 4.22
N VAL A 111 -11.24 -8.97 5.45
CA VAL A 111 -12.34 -8.03 5.76
C VAL A 111 -12.00 -6.60 5.32
N ARG A 112 -10.81 -6.08 5.70
CA ARG A 112 -10.40 -4.72 5.33
C ARG A 112 -10.11 -4.58 3.82
N PRO A 113 -9.31 -5.45 3.18
CA PRO A 113 -9.16 -5.43 1.72
C PRO A 113 -10.51 -5.46 0.99
N TYR A 114 -11.43 -6.33 1.40
CA TYR A 114 -12.76 -6.41 0.80
C TYR A 114 -13.56 -5.10 0.98
N ALA A 115 -13.51 -4.47 2.16
CA ALA A 115 -14.14 -3.17 2.38
C ALA A 115 -13.57 -2.07 1.46
N VAL A 116 -12.25 -2.06 1.24
CA VAL A 116 -11.57 -1.17 0.30
C VAL A 116 -12.06 -1.42 -1.13
N LEU A 117 -12.10 -2.68 -1.58
CA LEU A 117 -12.61 -3.04 -2.92
C LEU A 117 -14.04 -2.57 -3.15
N ARG A 118 -14.93 -2.71 -2.16
CA ARG A 118 -16.30 -2.19 -2.24
C ARG A 118 -16.36 -0.67 -2.36
N ALA A 119 -15.50 0.05 -1.64
CA ALA A 119 -15.43 1.51 -1.73
C ALA A 119 -14.89 1.97 -3.10
N LEU A 120 -13.88 1.27 -3.61
CA LEU A 120 -13.33 1.50 -4.94
C LEU A 120 -14.39 1.25 -6.04
N ALA A 121 -15.13 0.14 -5.96
CA ALA A 121 -16.21 -0.18 -6.87
C ALA A 121 -17.30 0.91 -6.90
N ARG A 122 -17.71 1.40 -5.73
CA ARG A 122 -18.63 2.56 -5.61
C ARG A 122 -18.07 3.84 -6.21
N ALA A 123 -16.76 4.00 -6.21
CA ALA A 123 -16.06 5.13 -6.82
C ALA A 123 -15.77 4.95 -8.32
N GLY A 124 -16.19 3.83 -8.92
CA GLY A 124 -16.00 3.51 -10.35
C GLY A 124 -14.75 2.71 -10.68
N TYR A 125 -13.97 2.29 -9.68
CA TYR A 125 -12.79 1.45 -9.87
C TYR A 125 -13.16 -0.03 -9.67
N GLY A 126 -13.05 -0.84 -10.73
CA GLY A 126 -13.28 -2.28 -10.67
C GLY A 126 -14.72 -2.75 -10.41
N PRO A 127 -15.76 -2.14 -11.03
CA PRO A 127 -17.14 -2.58 -10.84
C PRO A 127 -17.39 -4.03 -11.29
N GLY A 128 -16.54 -4.57 -12.19
CA GLY A 128 -16.60 -5.94 -12.66
C GLY A 128 -15.86 -6.96 -11.78
N GLY A 129 -15.23 -6.53 -10.68
CA GLY A 129 -14.43 -7.39 -9.81
C GLY A 129 -12.93 -7.32 -10.05
N THR A 130 -12.17 -8.01 -9.20
CA THR A 130 -10.70 -8.05 -9.27
C THR A 130 -10.11 -9.32 -8.64
N ASP A 131 -9.08 -9.89 -9.25
CA ASP A 131 -8.17 -10.81 -8.57
C ASP A 131 -7.10 -9.97 -7.87
N LEU A 132 -6.85 -10.25 -6.59
CA LEU A 132 -5.93 -9.48 -5.75
C LEU A 132 -5.02 -10.41 -4.94
N HIS A 133 -3.73 -10.14 -5.00
CA HIS A 133 -2.75 -10.78 -4.12
C HIS A 133 -2.01 -9.73 -3.31
N VAL A 134 -1.88 -9.95 -1.99
CA VAL A 134 -1.23 -8.99 -1.08
C VAL A 134 -0.13 -9.66 -0.26
N GLN A 135 1.01 -8.99 -0.15
CA GLN A 135 2.08 -9.40 0.74
C GLN A 135 2.83 -8.21 1.37
N GLY A 136 2.95 -8.23 2.69
CA GLY A 136 3.82 -7.35 3.47
C GLY A 136 5.21 -7.94 3.65
N SER A 137 6.25 -7.09 3.66
CA SER A 137 7.62 -7.53 4.02
C SER A 137 7.84 -7.68 5.53
N LEU A 138 6.96 -7.09 6.35
CA LEU A 138 6.99 -7.20 7.81
C LEU A 138 5.71 -7.85 8.33
N THR A 139 5.86 -8.61 9.41
CA THR A 139 4.73 -9.17 10.17
C THR A 139 4.31 -8.22 11.29
N GLY A 140 3.15 -8.45 11.90
CA GLY A 140 2.71 -7.68 13.08
C GLY A 140 3.70 -7.76 14.26
N ALA A 141 4.58 -8.77 14.30
CA ALA A 141 5.63 -8.86 15.30
C ALA A 141 6.73 -7.79 15.16
N ALA A 142 6.74 -7.01 14.06
CA ALA A 142 7.64 -5.87 13.89
C ALA A 142 7.22 -4.64 14.71
N GLY A 143 6.00 -4.62 15.28
CA GLY A 143 5.49 -3.49 16.05
C GLY A 143 5.15 -2.25 15.22
N LEU A 144 5.15 -2.36 13.89
CA LEU A 144 4.64 -1.34 12.98
C LEU A 144 3.21 -1.67 12.56
N ALA A 145 2.41 -0.63 12.32
CA ALA A 145 1.08 -0.78 11.77
C ALA A 145 1.15 -1.44 10.38
N THR A 146 0.39 -2.52 10.19
CA THR A 146 0.41 -3.33 8.96
C THR A 146 -0.81 -3.09 8.08
N ALA A 147 -1.89 -2.53 8.64
CA ALA A 147 -3.16 -2.32 7.96
C ALA A 147 -3.08 -1.18 6.94
N GLU A 148 -2.60 0.00 7.33
CA GLU A 148 -2.56 1.19 6.46
C GLU A 148 -1.70 0.98 5.21
N PRO A 149 -0.50 0.38 5.28
CA PRO A 149 0.27 0.05 4.09
C PRO A 149 -0.48 -0.92 3.17
N THR A 150 -1.13 -1.93 3.74
CA THR A 150 -1.93 -2.92 2.99
C THR A 150 -3.09 -2.25 2.26
N ASP A 151 -3.92 -1.50 2.98
CA ASP A 151 -5.11 -0.85 2.43
C ASP A 151 -4.73 0.15 1.31
N CYS A 152 -3.62 0.89 1.49
CA CYS A 152 -3.11 1.81 0.47
C CYS A 152 -2.55 1.07 -0.74
N ALA A 153 -1.79 -0.02 -0.56
CA ALA A 153 -1.25 -0.81 -1.67
C ALA A 153 -2.38 -1.40 -2.53
N VAL A 154 -3.42 -1.95 -1.89
CA VAL A 154 -4.63 -2.45 -2.57
C VAL A 154 -5.34 -1.33 -3.34
N ALA A 155 -5.55 -0.18 -2.70
CA ALA A 155 -6.21 0.95 -3.33
C ALA A 155 -5.44 1.48 -4.54
N LEU A 156 -4.11 1.59 -4.45
CA LEU A 156 -3.25 1.99 -5.55
C LEU A 156 -3.30 0.98 -6.71
N ALA A 157 -3.14 -0.32 -6.42
CA ALA A 157 -3.13 -1.36 -7.44
C ALA A 157 -4.44 -1.41 -8.22
N VAL A 158 -5.57 -1.43 -7.53
CA VAL A 158 -6.89 -1.53 -8.17
C VAL A 158 -7.25 -0.24 -8.90
N ALA A 159 -6.96 0.93 -8.32
CA ALA A 159 -7.20 2.19 -9.01
C ALA A 159 -6.38 2.32 -10.31
N ASP A 160 -5.13 1.83 -10.31
CA ASP A 160 -4.25 1.85 -11.49
C ASP A 160 -4.74 0.94 -12.62
N VAL A 161 -5.21 -0.27 -12.29
CA VAL A 161 -5.84 -1.19 -13.27
C VAL A 161 -7.03 -0.55 -13.99
N HIS A 162 -7.70 0.41 -13.34
CA HIS A 162 -8.90 1.07 -13.85
C HIS A 162 -8.70 2.55 -14.18
N ALA A 163 -7.46 3.06 -14.12
CA ALA A 163 -7.12 4.41 -14.52
C ALA A 163 -6.99 4.51 -16.05
N ALA A 164 -7.13 5.72 -16.60
CA ALA A 164 -6.80 5.96 -17.98
C ALA A 164 -5.31 5.67 -18.21
N THR A 165 -4.98 5.03 -19.33
CA THR A 165 -3.60 4.61 -19.65
C THR A 165 -2.62 5.78 -19.50
N GLY A 166 -1.68 5.66 -18.57
CA GLY A 166 -0.63 6.64 -18.33
C GLY A 166 -0.92 7.69 -17.25
N GLU A 167 -2.09 7.68 -16.61
CA GLU A 167 -2.39 8.54 -15.47
C GLU A 167 -2.20 7.78 -14.14
N PRO A 168 -1.35 8.26 -13.22
CA PRO A 168 -1.18 7.61 -11.92
C PRO A 168 -2.46 7.74 -11.08
N PRO A 169 -2.74 6.80 -10.15
CA PRO A 169 -3.90 6.88 -9.28
C PRO A 169 -3.96 8.19 -8.47
N ASP A 170 -5.14 8.81 -8.39
CA ASP A 170 -5.37 10.00 -7.56
C ASP A 170 -5.30 9.64 -6.06
N ARG A 171 -4.09 9.75 -5.50
CA ARG A 171 -3.80 9.47 -4.10
C ARG A 171 -4.65 10.28 -3.12
N GLU A 172 -5.07 11.50 -3.47
CA GLU A 172 -5.93 12.30 -2.58
C GLU A 172 -7.35 11.76 -2.53
N ARG A 173 -7.87 11.33 -3.69
CA ARG A 173 -9.16 10.63 -3.74
C ARG A 173 -9.09 9.30 -2.98
N LEU A 174 -8.02 8.53 -3.15
CA LEU A 174 -7.82 7.28 -2.43
C LEU A 174 -7.72 7.50 -0.92
N ALA A 175 -6.97 8.50 -0.46
CA ALA A 175 -6.87 8.83 0.97
C ALA A 175 -8.26 9.15 1.57
N ARG A 176 -9.08 9.94 0.87
CA ARG A 176 -10.45 10.27 1.32
C ARG A 176 -11.36 9.04 1.35
N LEU A 177 -11.31 8.19 0.32
CA LEU A 177 -12.09 6.96 0.26
C LEU A 177 -11.73 6.01 1.40
N LEU A 178 -10.43 5.79 1.62
CA LEU A 178 -9.93 4.93 2.68
C LEU A 178 -10.31 5.46 4.08
N ALA A 179 -10.19 6.76 4.32
CA ALA A 179 -10.61 7.36 5.58
C ALA A 179 -12.12 7.21 5.84
N ALA A 180 -12.95 7.30 4.79
CA ALA A 180 -14.39 7.15 4.91
C ALA A 180 -14.83 5.69 5.16
N VAL A 181 -14.13 4.71 4.58
CA VAL A 181 -14.50 3.29 4.69
C VAL A 181 -13.82 2.57 5.87
N LEU A 182 -12.71 3.12 6.38
CA LEU A 182 -11.95 2.58 7.50
C LEU A 182 -11.78 3.67 8.57
N PRO A 183 -12.87 4.07 9.26
CA PRO A 183 -12.86 5.16 10.23
C PRO A 183 -11.98 4.86 11.45
N ASP A 184 -11.81 3.58 11.79
CA ASP A 184 -10.96 3.13 12.90
C ASP A 184 -9.47 3.06 12.55
N GLY A 185 -9.10 3.31 11.28
CA GLY A 185 -7.71 3.34 10.85
C GLY A 185 -7.02 4.67 11.11
N ASP A 186 -5.69 4.67 11.19
CA ASP A 186 -4.92 5.88 11.47
C ASP A 186 -4.75 6.76 10.21
N ASP A 187 -5.45 7.90 10.16
CA ASP A 187 -5.36 8.82 9.01
C ASP A 187 -3.96 9.42 8.84
N GLY A 188 -3.23 9.61 9.95
CA GLY A 188 -1.87 10.11 9.93
C GLY A 188 -0.92 9.14 9.22
N LEU A 189 -0.97 7.87 9.60
CA LEU A 189 -0.20 6.80 8.96
C LEU A 189 -0.64 6.61 7.50
N ARG A 190 -1.94 6.55 7.21
CA ARG A 190 -2.46 6.48 5.83
C ARG A 190 -1.90 7.59 4.94
N ARG A 191 -1.85 8.83 5.47
CA ARG A 191 -1.24 9.97 4.75
C ARG A 191 0.27 9.82 4.60
N ALA A 192 0.98 9.32 5.61
CA ALA A 192 2.41 9.02 5.48
C ALA A 192 2.65 8.00 4.37
N VAL A 193 1.90 6.90 4.36
CA VAL A 193 1.99 5.83 3.35
C VAL A 193 1.81 6.39 1.93
N LEU A 194 0.81 7.25 1.70
CA LEU A 194 0.50 7.79 0.38
C LEU A 194 1.39 8.97 -0.05
N PHE A 195 1.91 9.76 0.89
CA PHE A 195 2.50 11.07 0.59
C PHE A 195 3.91 11.31 1.17
N ALA A 196 4.50 10.35 1.88
CA ALA A 196 5.87 10.46 2.36
C ALA A 196 6.87 10.56 1.20
N ARG A 197 8.03 11.13 1.51
CA ARG A 197 9.14 11.31 0.57
C ARG A 197 10.43 10.86 1.25
N PRO A 198 11.41 10.31 0.51
CA PRO A 198 12.72 9.99 1.06
C PRO A 198 13.34 11.20 1.79
N GLY A 199 13.95 10.96 2.96
CA GLY A 199 14.58 12.00 3.78
C GLY A 199 13.61 13.03 4.39
N ARG A 200 12.30 12.75 4.41
CA ARG A 200 11.28 13.68 4.92
C ARG A 200 10.22 13.02 5.80
N ALA A 201 9.88 13.69 6.89
CA ALA A 201 8.67 13.44 7.65
C ALA A 201 7.53 14.33 7.12
N LEU A 202 6.29 13.91 7.30
CA LEU A 202 5.09 14.67 6.98
C LEU A 202 4.52 15.26 8.27
N LEU A 203 4.31 16.58 8.28
CA LEU A 203 3.56 17.24 9.33
C LEU A 203 2.06 17.14 9.02
N LEU A 204 1.34 16.42 9.88
CA LEU A 204 -0.10 16.32 9.85
C LEU A 204 -0.69 17.69 10.23
N ASN A 205 -1.32 18.33 9.25
CA ASN A 205 -2.07 19.55 9.48
C ASN A 205 -3.56 19.22 9.44
N ALA A 206 -4.26 19.51 10.52
CA ALA A 206 -5.71 19.30 10.65
C ALA A 206 -6.58 20.28 9.83
N ARG A 207 -5.97 21.16 9.01
CA ARG A 207 -6.71 22.22 8.30
C ARG A 207 -6.90 21.88 6.82
N PRO A 208 -8.16 21.72 6.35
CA PRO A 208 -8.47 21.56 4.93
C PRO A 208 -7.85 22.67 4.07
N GLY A 209 -7.40 22.34 2.87
CA GLY A 209 -6.92 23.31 1.88
C GLY A 209 -5.48 23.81 2.04
N ARG A 210 -4.77 23.47 3.13
CA ARG A 210 -3.33 23.79 3.23
C ARG A 210 -2.48 22.76 2.48
N ARG A 211 -1.41 23.25 1.84
CA ARG A 211 -0.39 22.39 1.23
C ARG A 211 0.23 21.48 2.30
N ARG A 212 0.47 20.22 1.94
CA ARG A 212 1.22 19.26 2.77
C ARG A 212 2.59 19.84 3.10
N ARG A 213 3.02 19.70 4.35
CA ARG A 213 4.30 20.22 4.82
C ARG A 213 5.23 19.07 5.15
N HIS A 214 6.29 18.95 4.35
CA HIS A 214 7.37 17.98 4.58
C HIS A 214 8.49 18.63 5.39
N VAL A 215 8.93 17.97 6.46
CA VAL A 215 10.03 18.40 7.32
C VAL A 215 11.23 17.50 7.06
N ALA A 216 12.44 18.04 7.11
CA ALA A 216 13.65 17.24 6.97
C ALA A 216 13.68 16.13 8.04
N PHE A 217 13.84 14.89 7.61
CA PHE A 217 13.99 13.73 8.48
C PHE A 217 14.87 12.72 7.73
N ASP A 218 16.17 12.91 7.86
CA ASP A 218 17.18 12.06 7.25
C ASP A 218 18.23 11.73 8.31
N PRO A 219 18.03 10.64 9.08
CA PRO A 219 18.98 10.23 10.10
C PRO A 219 20.38 9.98 9.51
N ALA A 220 20.48 9.43 8.30
CA ALA A 220 21.78 9.13 7.70
C ALA A 220 22.56 10.41 7.39
N ALA A 221 21.90 11.45 6.86
CA ALA A 221 22.52 12.75 6.61
C ALA A 221 22.99 13.45 7.89
N SER A 222 22.41 13.14 9.05
CA SER A 222 22.85 13.65 10.36
C SER A 222 23.83 12.73 11.10
N GLY A 223 24.32 11.66 10.45
CA GLY A 223 25.21 10.68 11.08
C GLY A 223 24.50 9.80 12.13
N ALA A 224 23.18 9.85 12.20
CA ALA A 224 22.34 9.05 13.08
C ALA A 224 21.81 7.79 12.34
N ARG A 225 21.26 6.86 13.12
CA ARG A 225 20.54 5.69 12.60
C ARG A 225 19.20 5.59 13.31
N LEU A 226 18.16 5.30 12.55
CA LEU A 226 16.86 4.93 13.12
C LEU A 226 16.86 3.42 13.37
N VAL A 227 16.53 3.01 14.59
CA VAL A 227 16.44 1.59 14.97
C VAL A 227 15.01 1.30 15.37
N LEU A 228 14.38 0.36 14.66
CA LEU A 228 13.10 -0.21 15.06
C LEU A 228 13.38 -1.32 16.08
N VAL A 229 12.93 -1.13 17.32
CA VAL A 229 13.03 -2.15 18.38
C VAL A 229 11.65 -2.76 18.58
N ALA A 230 11.50 -4.02 18.16
CA ALA A 230 10.28 -4.78 18.40
C ALA A 230 10.46 -5.66 19.64
N VAL A 231 9.71 -5.35 20.69
CA VAL A 231 9.67 -6.18 21.90
C VAL A 231 8.65 -7.30 21.68
N ARG A 232 9.08 -8.55 21.79
CA ARG A 232 8.20 -9.71 21.68
C ARG A 232 7.69 -10.08 23.07
N GLY A 233 6.42 -9.77 23.34
CA GLY A 233 5.66 -10.26 24.50
C GLY A 233 4.61 -11.29 24.09
N GLU A 234 3.99 -11.96 25.08
CA GLU A 234 2.84 -12.83 24.82
C GLU A 234 1.69 -12.03 24.19
N ALA A 235 0.84 -12.68 23.39
CA ALA A 235 -0.30 -12.01 22.74
C ALA A 235 -1.25 -11.33 23.77
N ALA A 236 -1.28 -11.84 25.00
CA ALA A 236 -2.03 -11.28 26.13
C ALA A 236 -1.48 -9.93 26.64
N ASP A 237 -0.18 -9.68 26.46
CA ASP A 237 0.51 -8.46 26.90
C ASP A 237 0.56 -7.37 25.83
N ARG A 238 0.05 -7.66 24.62
CA ARG A 238 -0.09 -6.64 23.58
C ARG A 238 -1.27 -5.75 23.99
N PRO A 239 -1.10 -4.41 24.04
CA PRO A 239 -2.23 -3.53 24.28
C PRO A 239 -3.32 -3.85 23.26
N ARG A 240 -4.54 -4.11 23.74
CA ARG A 240 -5.73 -4.12 22.88
C ARG A 240 -5.74 -2.76 22.18
N GLU A 241 -5.63 -2.80 20.86
CA GLU A 241 -5.24 -1.68 20.01
C GLU A 241 -5.89 -0.34 20.41
N LEU A 242 -5.04 0.68 20.55
CA LEU A 242 -5.39 2.10 20.56
C LEU A 242 -5.60 2.59 19.13
#